data_AF-A0A1H9VYV6-F1
#
_entry.id   AF-A0A1H9VYV6-F1
#
_cell.length_a   1.000
_cell.length_b   1.000
_cell.length_c   1.000
_cell.angle_alpha   90.00
_cell.angle_beta   90.00
_cell.angle_gamma   90.00
#
_symmetry.space_group_name_H-M   'P 1'
#
loop_
_entity.id
_entity.type
_entity.pdbx_description
1 polymer ?
#
loop_
_entity_poly.entity_id
_entity_poly.type
_entity_poly.pdbx_seq_one_letter_code
_entity_poly.pdbx_strand_id
1 'polypeptide(L)' 'MPKVEHQNATVLSDDELRTLDAHWRAANYLAAGQIHLMANPLLTEPLRPEHIKPRLLGHWGTSPGLNLVYTHLN' A
#
# COMPACT_ATOMS: atom_id res chain seq x y z
N MET A 1 -0.22 -6.15 -41.45
CA MET A 1 -0.06 -6.22 -39.98
C MET A 1 -1.44 -6.26 -39.38
N PRO A 2 -1.78 -7.21 -38.48
CA PRO A 2 -3.08 -7.19 -37.85
C PRO A 2 -3.16 -5.94 -36.96
N LYS A 3 -4.25 -5.20 -37.09
CA LYS A 3 -4.53 -4.00 -36.29
C LYS A 3 -4.88 -4.50 -34.90
N VAL A 4 -4.00 -4.27 -33.92
CA VAL A 4 -4.35 -4.48 -32.51
C VAL A 4 -5.46 -3.50 -32.21
N GLU A 5 -6.67 -4.01 -32.02
CA GLU A 5 -7.77 -3.22 -31.49
C GLU A 5 -7.40 -2.88 -30.05
N HIS A 6 -6.96 -1.65 -29.82
CA HIS A 6 -7.03 -1.06 -28.49
C HIS A 6 -8.51 -0.89 -28.17
N GLN A 7 -9.11 -1.90 -27.54
CA GLN A 7 -10.31 -1.73 -26.73
C GLN A 7 -10.08 -0.49 -25.87
N ASN A 8 -10.98 0.50 -25.89
CA ASN A 8 -10.80 1.82 -25.26
C ASN A 8 -10.07 1.73 -23.90
N ALA A 9 -8.75 1.86 -23.94
CA ALA A 9 -7.83 1.59 -22.83
C ALA A 9 -7.70 2.82 -21.92
N THR A 10 -8.77 3.58 -21.77
CA THR A 10 -8.78 4.87 -21.08
C THR A 10 -9.51 4.82 -19.74
N VAL A 11 -10.22 3.73 -19.45
CA VAL A 11 -10.96 3.55 -18.20
C VAL A 11 -10.59 2.19 -17.62
N LEU A 12 -10.10 2.22 -16.39
CA LEU A 12 -9.80 1.01 -15.63
C LEU A 12 -11.10 0.25 -15.35
N SER A 13 -11.06 -1.07 -15.48
CA SER A 13 -12.11 -1.94 -14.99
C SER A 13 -12.20 -1.88 -13.46
N ASP A 14 -13.35 -2.27 -12.92
CA ASP A 14 -13.54 -2.32 -11.48
C ASP A 14 -12.54 -3.28 -10.78
N ASP A 15 -12.12 -4.36 -11.45
CA ASP A 15 -11.12 -5.30 -10.93
C ASP A 15 -9.72 -4.69 -10.87
N GLU A 16 -9.33 -3.92 -11.90
CA GLU A 16 -8.07 -3.18 -11.89
C GLU A 16 -8.07 -2.12 -10.78
N LEU A 17 -9.17 -1.38 -10.62
CA LEU A 17 -9.32 -0.41 -9.53
C LEU A 17 -9.22 -1.07 -8.15
N ARG A 18 -9.88 -2.22 -7.95
CA ARG A 18 -9.76 -3.01 -6.70
C ARG A 18 -8.33 -3.45 -6.43
N THR A 19 -7.60 -3.84 -7.47
CA THR A 19 -6.21 -4.30 -7.35
C THR A 19 -5.28 -3.15 -6.96
N LEU A 20 -5.47 -1.97 -7.56
CA LEU A 20 -4.73 -0.76 -7.19
C LEU A 20 -5.04 -0.33 -5.74
N ASP A 21 -6.32 -0.32 -5.34
CA ASP A 21 -6.68 -0.02 -3.94
C ASP A 21 -6.02 -0.99 -2.95
N ALA A 22 -6.04 -2.30 -3.26
CA ALA A 22 -5.40 -3.31 -2.44
C ALA A 22 -3.88 -3.09 -2.35
N HIS A 23 -3.22 -2.74 -3.45
CA HIS A 23 -1.79 -2.42 -3.47
C HIS A 23 -1.48 -1.18 -2.63
N TRP A 24 -2.24 -0.10 -2.80
CA TRP A 24 -2.07 1.13 -2.03
C TRP A 24 -2.24 0.90 -0.54
N ARG A 25 -3.28 0.15 -0.13
CA ARG A 25 -3.53 -0.21 1.26
C ARG A 25 -2.44 -1.11 1.83
N ALA A 26 -1.93 -2.06 1.06
CA ALA A 26 -0.81 -2.90 1.47
C ALA A 26 0.45 -2.07 1.71
N ALA A 27 0.79 -1.15 0.80
CA ALA A 27 1.92 -0.24 0.96
C ALA A 27 1.76 0.67 2.19
N ASN A 28 0.57 1.21 2.43
CA ASN A 28 0.27 2.02 3.62
C ASN A 28 0.39 1.22 4.91
N TYR A 29 -0.12 -0.01 4.92
CA TYR A 29 -0.04 -0.91 6.07
C TYR A 29 1.42 -1.20 6.43
N LEU A 30 2.25 -1.53 5.44
CA LEU A 30 3.67 -1.77 5.64
C LEU A 30 4.41 -0.51 6.11
N ALA A 31 4.11 0.67 5.54
CA ALA A 31 4.72 1.92 5.97
C ALA A 31 4.38 2.25 7.44
N ALA A 32 3.12 2.08 7.84
CA ALA A 32 2.71 2.23 9.24
C ALA A 32 3.43 1.22 10.14
N GLY A 33 3.50 -0.05 9.73
CA GLY A 33 4.24 -1.10 10.44
C GLY A 33 5.73 -0.77 10.58
N GLN A 34 6.39 -0.30 9.53
CA GLN A 34 7.80 0.10 9.55
C GLN A 34 8.07 1.26 10.53
N ILE A 35 7.14 2.20 10.68
CA ILE A 35 7.30 3.32 11.62
C ILE A 35 7.11 2.85 13.07
N HIS A 36 6.13 1.98 13.33
CA HIS A 36 5.64 1.72 14.69
C HIS A 36 6.02 0.36 15.28
N LEU A 37 6.12 -0.69 14.47
CA LEU A 37 6.24 -2.08 14.96
C LEU A 37 7.68 -2.58 14.89
N MET A 38 8.11 -3.28 15.94
CA MET A 38 9.34 -4.09 15.96
C MET A 38 9.07 -5.59 15.92
N ALA A 39 7.82 -6.02 16.12
CA ALA A 39 7.38 -7.41 16.02
C ALA A 39 5.89 -7.48 15.63
N ASN A 40 5.39 -8.68 15.35
CA ASN A 40 3.99 -8.95 14.98
C ASN A 40 3.45 -8.07 13.82
N PRO A 41 4.18 -7.94 12.68
CA PRO A 41 3.84 -7.00 11.63
C PRO A 41 2.52 -7.31 10.92
N LEU A 42 2.04 -8.56 10.96
CA LEU A 42 0.78 -8.99 10.35
C LEU A 42 -0.35 -9.19 11.37
N LEU A 43 -0.13 -8.81 12.65
CA LEU A 43 -1.11 -8.97 13.72
C LEU A 43 -1.69 -10.39 13.82
N THR A 44 -0.83 -11.42 13.69
CA THR A 44 -1.25 -12.83 13.83
C THR A 44 -1.62 -13.19 15.27
N GLU A 45 -1.30 -12.31 16.21
CA GLU A 45 -1.73 -12.31 17.60
C GLU A 45 -2.21 -10.88 17.99
N PRO A 46 -3.04 -10.71 19.04
CA PRO A 46 -3.45 -9.39 19.51
C PRO A 46 -2.25 -8.47 19.75
N LEU A 47 -2.38 -7.20 19.34
CA LEU A 47 -1.32 -6.20 19.49
C LEU A 47 -1.04 -5.94 20.98
N ARG A 48 0.24 -5.98 21.36
CA ARG A 48 0.71 -5.68 22.72
C ARG A 48 1.77 -4.58 22.71
N PRO A 49 1.99 -3.86 23.83
CA PRO A 49 2.99 -2.80 23.91
C PRO A 49 4.40 -3.26 23.49
N GLU A 50 4.77 -4.52 23.75
CA GLU A 50 6.09 -5.06 23.41
C GLU A 50 6.32 -5.20 21.90
N HIS A 51 5.26 -5.14 21.09
CA HIS A 51 5.36 -5.14 19.63
C HIS A 51 5.72 -3.76 19.07
N ILE A 52 5.55 -2.70 19.85
CA ILE A 52 5.77 -1.31 19.44
C ILE A 52 7.22 -0.91 19.71
N LYS A 53 7.85 -0.20 18.76
CA LYS A 53 9.20 0.32 18.92
C LYS A 53 9.27 1.26 20.12
N PRO A 54 10.30 1.15 20.99
CA PRO A 54 10.47 2.06 22.13
C PRO A 54 10.82 3.50 21.69
N ARG A 55 11.30 3.67 20.45
CA ARG A 55 11.54 4.98 19.83
C ARG A 55 10.94 4.99 18.43
N LEU A 56 9.95 5.85 18.22
CA LEU A 56 9.30 6.04 16.93
C LEU A 56 10.13 7.00 16.07
N LEU A 57 10.55 6.53 14.90
CA LEU A 57 11.27 7.32 13.91
C LEU A 57 10.68 7.06 12.53
N GLY A 58 10.37 8.12 11.81
CA GLY A 58 9.79 8.08 10.47
C GLY A 58 8.80 9.22 10.25
N HIS A 59 8.36 9.40 9.01
CA HIS A 59 7.41 10.44 8.63
C HIS A 59 6.19 9.79 8.01
N TRP A 60 5.06 9.81 8.72
CA TRP A 60 3.81 9.28 8.17
C TRP A 60 3.16 10.22 7.16
N GLY A 61 3.17 11.54 7.41
CA GLY A 61 2.30 12.49 6.72
C GLY A 61 2.39 12.47 5.19
N THR A 62 3.55 12.17 4.61
CA THR A 62 3.73 12.09 3.15
C THR A 62 3.53 10.68 2.58
N SER A 63 3.68 9.62 3.40
CA SER A 63 3.72 8.23 2.91
C SER A 63 2.45 7.80 2.17
N PRO A 64 1.22 8.06 2.65
CA PRO A 64 0.01 7.64 1.92
C PRO A 64 -0.12 8.29 0.55
N GLY A 65 0.26 9.56 0.42
CA GLY A 65 0.23 10.29 -0.85
C GLY A 65 1.27 9.75 -1.83
N LEU A 66 2.50 9.50 -1.37
CA LEU A 66 3.54 8.91 -2.20
C LEU A 66 3.18 7.48 -2.63
N ASN A 67 2.65 6.66 -1.71
CA ASN A 67 2.20 5.31 -2.02
C ASN A 67 1.06 5.31 -3.05
N LEU A 68 0.12 6.26 -2.99
CA LEU A 68 -0.93 6.40 -3.99
C LEU A 68 -0.33 6.66 -5.37
N VAL A 69 0.55 7.67 -5.47
CA VAL A 69 1.22 8.01 -6.73
C VAL A 69 2.01 6.81 -7.27
N TYR A 70 2.81 6.15 -6.44
CA TYR A 70 3.57 4.96 -6.86
C TYR A 70 2.67 3.81 -7.32
N THR A 71 1.55 3.58 -6.64
CA THR A 71 0.58 2.54 -7.03
C THR A 71 0.08 2.74 -8.45
N HIS A 72 -0.20 3.99 -8.83
CA HIS A 72 -0.70 4.34 -10.17
C HIS A 72 0.41 4.48 -11.24
N LEU A 73 1.68 4.46 -10.83
CA LEU A 73 2.84 4.50 -11.75
C LEU A 73 3.42 3.09 -12.05
N ASN A 74 3.08 2.08 -11.25
CA ASN A 74 3.48 0.68 -11.44
C ASN A 74 2.72 0.03 -12.59
#